data_AF-A0A8J7ZDN2-F1
#
_entry.id   AF-A0A8J7ZDN2-F1
#
_cell.length_a   1.000
_cell.length_b   1.000
_cell.length_c   1.000
_cell.angle_alpha   90.00
_cell.angle_beta   90.00
_cell.angle_gamma   90.00
#
_symmetry.space_group_name_H-M   'P 1'
#
loop_
_entity.id
_entity.type
_entity.pdbx_description
1 polymer ?
#
loop_
_entity_poly.entity_id
_entity_poly.type
_entity_poly.pdbx_seq_one_letter_code
_entity_poly.pdbx_strand_id
1 'polypeptide(L)'
;MANDDQYKQIFQLWKNERRTTDLLEVKGGMYSTIRQHISNLEKELEETDTKDKISIKIITEKTGRLSKILRDLTKLRTHKIIHAILEGNLNTSGLAAEELDLVNSLERIFEDHNKRSIYGEISI
;
A
#
# COMPACT_ATOMS: atom_id res chain seq x y z
N MET A 1 13.68 18.10 11.55
CA MET A 1 12.35 18.15 12.21
C MET A 1 11.16 17.88 11.26
N ALA A 2 11.30 17.93 9.92
CA ALA A 2 10.21 17.64 8.98
C ALA A 2 9.80 16.14 8.87
N ASN A 3 10.71 15.21 9.19
CA ASN A 3 10.47 13.76 9.00
C ASN A 3 9.48 13.14 10.01
N ASP A 4 9.38 13.67 11.23
CA ASP A 4 8.52 13.11 12.27
C ASP A 4 7.02 13.33 12.00
N ASP A 5 6.66 14.39 11.28
CA ASP A 5 5.26 14.67 10.94
C ASP A 5 4.74 13.74 9.84
N GLN A 6 5.56 13.46 8.82
CA GLN A 6 5.24 12.48 7.78
C GLN A 6 5.06 11.08 8.35
N TYR A 7 5.93 10.65 9.27
CA TYR A 7 5.79 9.34 9.93
C TYR A 7 4.45 9.24 10.67
N LYS A 8 4.06 10.28 11.41
CA LYS A 8 2.77 10.32 12.12
C LYS A 8 1.59 10.21 11.16
N GLN A 9 1.63 10.93 10.03
CA GLN A 9 0.58 10.88 9.01
C GLN A 9 0.44 9.47 8.42
N ILE A 10 1.55 8.83 8.04
CA ILE A 10 1.57 7.44 7.54
C ILE A 10 0.99 6.47 8.58
N PHE A 11 1.40 6.64 9.84
CA PHE A 11 0.91 5.78 10.93
C PHE A 11 -0.58 5.94 11.19
N GLN A 12 -1.10 7.18 11.16
CA GLN A 12 -2.54 7.42 11.33
C GLN A 12 -3.35 6.85 10.16
N LEU A 13 -2.86 6.99 8.94
CA LEU A 13 -3.50 6.41 7.76
C LEU A 13 -3.60 4.89 7.90
N TRP A 14 -2.49 4.22 8.25
CA TRP A 14 -2.48 2.77 8.50
C TRP A 14 -3.43 2.34 9.62
N LYS A 15 -3.45 3.09 10.71
CA LYS A 15 -4.32 2.82 11.85
C LYS A 15 -5.80 2.95 11.49
N ASN A 16 -6.16 3.95 10.68
CA ASN A 16 -7.52 4.15 10.23
C ASN A 16 -7.96 3.06 9.26
N GLU A 17 -7.11 2.72 8.28
CA GLU A 17 -7.38 1.66 7.31
C GLU A 17 -7.66 0.31 7.98
N ARG A 18 -6.94 0.00 9.08
CA ARG A 18 -7.15 -1.22 9.88
C ARG A 18 -8.45 -1.26 10.67
N ARG A 19 -9.04 -0.10 10.97
CA ARG A 19 -10.21 0.02 11.84
C ARG A 19 -11.51 0.05 11.06
N THR A 20 -11.45 0.47 9.82
CA THR A 20 -12.63 0.54 8.94
C THR A 20 -12.72 -0.73 8.12
N THR A 21 -13.95 -1.16 7.84
CA THR A 21 -14.25 -2.15 6.81
C THR A 21 -14.10 -1.53 5.43
N ASP A 22 -14.52 -0.28 5.30
CA ASP A 22 -14.61 0.42 4.04
C ASP A 22 -13.23 0.86 3.56
N LEU A 23 -13.09 0.91 2.24
CA LEU A 23 -11.90 1.41 1.57
C LEU A 23 -11.84 2.93 1.73
N LEU A 24 -10.85 3.42 2.48
CA LEU A 24 -10.69 4.84 2.70
C LEU A 24 -10.10 5.51 1.46
N GLU A 25 -10.46 6.76 1.20
CA GLU A 25 -9.79 7.55 0.17
C GLU A 25 -8.37 7.89 0.60
N VAL A 26 -7.42 7.72 -0.32
CA VAL A 26 -6.02 8.05 -0.09
C VAL A 26 -5.53 8.97 -1.19
N LYS A 27 -4.61 9.88 -0.83
CA LYS A 27 -4.00 10.77 -1.83
C LYS A 27 -3.20 9.95 -2.84
N GLY A 28 -3.32 10.30 -4.13
CA GLY A 28 -2.46 9.76 -5.18
C GLY A 28 -0.99 9.95 -4.81
N GLY A 29 -0.24 8.86 -4.67
CA GLY A 29 1.16 8.88 -4.23
C GLY A 29 1.40 8.59 -2.75
N MET A 30 0.42 8.05 -2.02
CA MET A 30 0.65 7.60 -0.64
C MET A 30 1.75 6.53 -0.55
N TYR A 31 1.70 5.51 -1.40
CA TYR A 31 2.72 4.45 -1.43
C TYR A 31 4.09 4.96 -1.84
N SER A 32 4.16 5.87 -2.83
CA SER A 32 5.42 6.50 -3.22
C SER A 32 5.99 7.36 -2.10
N THR A 33 5.15 8.08 -1.35
CA THR A 33 5.56 8.86 -0.17
C THR A 33 6.18 7.96 0.91
N ILE A 34 5.57 6.82 1.22
CA ILE A 34 6.11 5.86 2.18
C ILE A 34 7.45 5.30 1.71
N ARG A 35 7.54 4.90 0.43
CA ARG A 35 8.80 4.40 -0.17
C ARG A 35 9.91 5.45 -0.15
N GLN A 36 9.58 6.70 -0.46
CA GLN A 36 10.55 7.80 -0.41
C GLN A 36 11.07 8.01 1.01
N HIS A 37 10.20 7.92 2.02
CA HIS A 37 10.60 8.06 3.41
C HIS A 37 11.51 6.91 3.89
N ILE A 38 11.21 5.68 3.47
CA ILE A 38 12.10 4.52 3.68
C ILE A 38 13.47 4.77 3.05
N SER A 39 13.51 5.19 1.78
CA SER A 39 14.76 5.44 1.07
C SER A 39 15.58 6.57 1.71
N ASN A 40 14.93 7.60 2.24
CA ASN A 40 15.61 8.66 2.99
C ASN A 40 16.25 8.15 4.28
N LEU A 41 15.57 7.25 5.01
CA LEU A 41 16.12 6.63 6.22
C LEU A 41 17.28 5.67 5.90
N GLU A 42 17.20 4.96 4.77
CA GLU A 42 18.30 4.09 4.31
C GLU A 42 19.55 4.92 3.98
N LYS A 43 19.40 6.07 3.31
CA LYS A 43 20.51 7.01 3.08
C LYS A 43 21.06 7.58 4.39
N GLU A 44 20.19 7.98 5.31
CA GLU A 44 20.60 8.45 6.64
C GLU A 44 21.42 7.38 7.38
N LEU A 45 21.05 6.10 7.23
CA LEU A 45 21.79 4.98 7.80
C LEU A 45 23.18 4.81 7.17
N GLU A 46 23.31 4.97 5.85
CA GLU A 46 24.58 4.91 5.13
C GLU A 46 25.54 6.03 5.54
N GLU A 47 25.00 7.21 5.87
CA GLU A 47 25.76 8.39 6.30
C GLU A 47 26.06 8.41 7.81
N THR A 48 25.43 7.53 8.59
CA THR A 48 25.59 7.48 10.06
C THR A 48 26.96 6.92 10.44
N ASP A 49 27.62 7.53 11.43
CA ASP A 49 28.88 7.01 11.99
C ASP A 49 28.66 5.57 12.51
N THR A 50 29.45 4.63 11.98
CA THR A 50 29.46 3.22 12.39
C THR A 50 29.67 2.99 13.90
N LYS A 51 30.26 3.96 14.61
CA LYS A 51 30.42 3.93 16.07
C LYS A 51 29.15 4.34 16.81
N ASP A 52 28.25 5.09 16.19
CA ASP A 52 26.97 5.48 16.76
C ASP A 52 25.92 4.37 16.63
N LYS A 53 26.09 3.35 17.47
CA LYS A 53 25.18 2.19 17.54
C LYS A 53 23.74 2.57 17.89
N ILE A 54 23.53 3.70 18.58
CA ILE A 54 22.19 4.13 19.01
C ILE A 54 21.42 4.65 17.79
N SER A 55 22.00 5.56 17.03
CA SER A 55 21.38 6.11 15.81
C SER A 55 21.11 5.02 14.78
N ILE A 56 22.08 4.13 14.55
CA ILE A 56 21.92 2.95 13.67
C ILE A 56 20.71 2.11 14.08
N LYS A 57 20.57 1.81 15.38
CA LYS A 57 19.45 1.02 15.90
C LYS A 57 18.12 1.75 15.70
N ILE A 58 18.06 3.05 15.99
CA ILE A 58 16.84 3.84 15.84
C ILE A 58 16.38 3.88 14.38
N ILE A 59 17.28 4.17 13.44
CA ILE A 59 16.98 4.27 12.01
C ILE A 59 16.51 2.90 11.49
N THR A 60 17.23 1.82 11.85
CA THR A 60 16.86 0.45 11.48
C THR A 60 15.44 0.09 11.93
N GLU A 61 15.08 0.42 13.17
CA GLU A 61 13.73 0.18 13.71
C GLU A 61 12.67 1.03 12.99
N LYS A 62 12.97 2.30 12.68
CA LYS A 62 12.04 3.16 11.93
C LYS A 62 11.79 2.61 10.52
N THR A 63 12.83 2.24 9.80
CA THR A 63 12.76 1.64 8.47
C THR A 63 11.97 0.33 8.51
N GLY A 64 12.29 -0.57 9.45
CA GLY A 64 11.56 -1.83 9.62
C GLY A 64 10.06 -1.65 9.88
N ARG A 65 9.69 -0.66 10.70
CA ARG A 65 8.28 -0.33 10.97
C ARG A 65 7.57 0.20 9.73
N LEU A 66 8.18 1.10 8.98
CA LEU A 66 7.58 1.65 7.76
C LEU A 66 7.41 0.58 6.68
N SER A 67 8.39 -0.29 6.50
CA SER A 67 8.29 -1.44 5.58
C SER A 67 7.16 -2.40 5.96
N LYS A 68 6.94 -2.61 7.27
CA LYS A 68 5.79 -3.37 7.76
C LYS A 68 4.47 -2.66 7.46
N ILE A 69 4.37 -1.36 7.76
CA ILE A 69 3.18 -0.56 7.49
C ILE A 69 2.83 -0.57 6.01
N LEU A 70 3.82 -0.39 5.12
CA LEU A 70 3.64 -0.43 3.68
C LEU A 70 3.02 -1.76 3.24
N ARG A 71 3.62 -2.88 3.68
CA ARG A 71 3.14 -4.23 3.37
C ARG A 71 1.72 -4.47 3.86
N ASP A 72 1.44 -4.08 5.10
CA ASP A 72 0.11 -4.23 5.70
C ASP A 72 -0.93 -3.38 4.97
N LEU A 73 -0.61 -2.12 4.65
CA LEU A 73 -1.49 -1.23 3.90
C LEU A 73 -1.83 -1.79 2.52
N THR A 74 -0.81 -2.18 1.76
CA THR A 74 -1.03 -2.79 0.44
C THR A 74 -1.92 -4.00 0.56
N LYS A 75 -1.64 -4.92 1.50
CA LYS A 75 -2.47 -6.12 1.68
C LYS A 75 -3.91 -5.78 2.03
N LEU A 76 -4.13 -4.92 3.02
CA LEU A 76 -5.47 -4.56 3.50
C LEU A 76 -6.28 -3.89 2.40
N ARG A 77 -5.69 -2.90 1.73
CA ARG A 77 -6.37 -2.14 0.69
C ARG A 77 -6.65 -3.01 -0.53
N THR A 78 -5.72 -3.88 -0.95
CA THR A 78 -5.98 -4.86 -2.01
C THR A 78 -7.19 -5.75 -1.69
N HIS A 79 -7.31 -6.26 -0.45
CA HIS A 79 -8.48 -7.08 -0.08
C HIS A 79 -9.79 -6.28 -0.17
N LYS A 80 -9.78 -5.04 0.33
CA LYS A 80 -10.96 -4.17 0.28
C LYS A 80 -11.35 -3.78 -1.15
N ILE A 81 -10.35 -3.50 -2.01
CA ILE A 81 -10.56 -3.23 -3.44
C ILE A 81 -11.20 -4.44 -4.12
N ILE A 82 -10.65 -5.64 -3.92
CA ILE A 82 -11.21 -6.87 -4.50
C ILE A 82 -12.65 -7.08 -4.03
N HIS A 83 -12.91 -6.90 -2.74
CA HIS A 83 -14.27 -7.01 -2.19
C HIS A 83 -15.23 -6.02 -2.86
N ALA A 84 -14.82 -4.76 -2.98
CA ALA A 84 -15.64 -3.71 -3.59
C ALA A 84 -15.90 -3.95 -5.09
N ILE A 85 -14.93 -4.54 -5.81
CA ILE A 85 -15.11 -5.00 -7.20
C ILE A 85 -16.19 -6.08 -7.26
N LEU A 86 -16.10 -7.11 -6.40
CA LEU A 86 -17.04 -8.23 -6.39
C LEU A 86 -18.46 -7.79 -6.00
N GLU A 87 -18.60 -6.77 -5.16
CA GLU A 87 -19.89 -6.17 -4.80
C GLU A 87 -20.43 -5.17 -5.85
N GLY A 88 -19.62 -4.79 -6.84
CA GLY A 88 -19.98 -3.80 -7.85
C GLY A 88 -20.10 -2.36 -7.32
N ASN A 89 -19.43 -2.05 -6.20
CA ASN A 89 -19.52 -0.75 -5.52
C ASN A 89 -18.17 -0.01 -5.42
N LEU A 90 -17.16 -0.44 -6.19
CA LEU A 90 -15.83 0.17 -6.17
C LEU A 90 -15.88 1.66 -6.56
N ASN A 91 -15.44 2.53 -5.65
CA ASN A 91 -15.15 3.92 -5.95
C ASN A 91 -13.68 4.11 -6.32
N THR A 92 -13.40 4.48 -7.57
CA THR A 92 -12.04 4.66 -8.10
C THR A 92 -11.42 6.02 -7.76
N SER A 93 -12.20 7.02 -7.35
CA SER A 93 -11.67 8.37 -7.04
C SER A 93 -10.71 8.41 -5.86
N GLY A 94 -10.85 7.46 -4.93
CA GLY A 94 -10.08 7.35 -3.70
C GLY A 94 -8.86 6.44 -3.79
N LEU A 95 -8.53 5.92 -4.98
CA LEU A 95 -7.46 4.95 -5.18
C LEU A 95 -6.11 5.64 -5.45
N ALA A 96 -5.04 5.03 -4.95
CA ALA A 96 -3.70 5.38 -5.41
C ALA A 96 -3.49 4.93 -6.87
N ALA A 97 -2.53 5.55 -7.56
CA ALA A 97 -2.20 5.18 -8.95
C ALA A 97 -1.85 3.69 -9.08
N GLU A 98 -1.05 3.16 -8.16
CA GLU A 98 -0.70 1.73 -8.16
C GLU A 98 -1.90 0.81 -7.90
N GLU A 99 -2.95 1.31 -7.24
CA GLU A 99 -4.19 0.57 -7.00
C GLU A 99 -5.10 0.59 -8.24
N LEU A 100 -5.13 1.70 -8.97
CA LEU A 100 -5.84 1.80 -10.25
C LEU A 100 -5.26 0.82 -11.28
N ASP A 101 -3.93 0.70 -11.35
CA ASP A 101 -3.28 -0.29 -12.23
C ASP A 101 -3.69 -1.72 -11.87
N LEU A 102 -3.77 -2.03 -10.56
CA LEU A 102 -4.27 -3.31 -10.09
C LEU A 102 -5.73 -3.54 -10.50
N VAL A 103 -6.62 -2.56 -10.28
CA VAL A 103 -8.04 -2.63 -10.67
C VAL A 103 -8.18 -2.91 -12.16
N ASN A 104 -7.52 -2.12 -13.00
CA ASN A 104 -7.53 -2.30 -14.46
C ASN A 104 -7.06 -3.70 -14.87
N SER A 105 -6.06 -4.25 -14.19
CA SER A 105 -5.58 -5.61 -14.45
C SER A 105 -6.59 -6.69 -14.03
N LEU A 106 -7.27 -6.49 -12.90
CA LEU A 106 -8.26 -7.43 -12.38
C LEU A 106 -9.54 -7.43 -13.22
N GLU A 107 -10.02 -6.27 -13.65
CA GLU A 107 -11.19 -6.16 -14.53
C GLU A 107 -10.99 -6.94 -15.83
N ARG A 108 -9.81 -6.82 -16.46
CA ARG A 108 -9.47 -7.61 -17.67
C ARG A 108 -9.52 -9.12 -17.40
N ILE A 109 -8.99 -9.57 -16.27
CA ILE A 109 -9.01 -10.99 -15.89
C ILE A 109 -10.46 -11.47 -15.67
N PHE A 110 -11.29 -10.68 -15.00
CA PHE A 110 -12.70 -11.02 -14.78
C PHE A 110 -13.49 -11.07 -16.09
N GLU A 111 -13.26 -10.12 -17.01
CA GLU A 111 -13.87 -10.14 -18.34
C GLU A 111 -13.48 -11.39 -19.14
N ASP A 112 -12.21 -11.77 -19.12
CA ASP A 112 -11.71 -12.96 -19.82
C ASP A 112 -12.29 -14.25 -19.21
N HIS A 113 -12.38 -14.32 -17.88
CA HIS A 113 -13.01 -15.45 -17.18
C HIS A 113 -14.51 -15.55 -17.51
N ASN A 114 -15.22 -14.44 -17.48
CA ASN A 114 -16.65 -14.40 -17.79
C ASN A 114 -16.92 -14.78 -19.25
N LYS A 115 -16.11 -14.31 -20.21
CA LYS A 115 -16.18 -14.75 -21.60
C LYS A 115 -15.99 -16.27 -21.69
N ARG A 116 -14.96 -16.85 -21.09
CA ARG A 116 -14.74 -18.32 -21.11
C ARG A 116 -15.88 -19.10 -20.47
N SER A 117 -16.44 -18.60 -19.37
CA SER A 117 -17.57 -19.24 -18.69
C SER A 117 -18.87 -19.17 -19.52
N ILE A 118 -19.08 -18.09 -20.28
CA ILE A 118 -20.25 -17.92 -21.16
C ILE A 118 -20.08 -18.75 -22.45
N TYR A 119 -18.85 -18.90 -22.95
CA TYR A 119 -18.54 -19.67 -24.17
C TYR A 119 -18.25 -21.16 -23.91
N GLY A 120 -18.33 -21.65 -22.67
CA GLY A 120 -18.34 -23.08 -22.36
C GLY A 120 -17.02 -23.83 -22.61
N GLU A 121 -15.87 -23.16 -22.57
CA GLU A 121 -14.57 -23.84 -22.61
C GLU A 121 -14.16 -24.29 -21.19
N ILE A 122 -14.85 -25.31 -20.67
CA ILE A 122 -14.29 -26.17 -19.62
C ILE A 122 -13.79 -27.43 -20.32
N SER A 123 -12.52 -27.43 -20.71
CA SER A 123 -11.80 -28.69 -21.00
C SER A 123 -11.09 -29.12 -19.72
N ILE A 124 -11.66 -30.12 -19.03
CA ILE A 124 -10.96 -30.96 -18.06
C ILE A 124 -10.05 -31.91 -18.84
#